data_AF-A0A2E9CUG8-F1
#
_entry.id   AF-A0A2E9CUG8-F1
#
_cell.length_a   1.000
_cell.length_b   1.000
_cell.length_c   1.000
_cell.angle_alpha   90.00
_cell.angle_beta   90.00
_cell.angle_gamma   90.00
#
_symmetry.space_group_name_H-M   'P 1'
#
loop_
_entity.id
_entity.type
_entity.pdbx_description
1 polymer ?
#
loop_
_entity_poly.entity_id
_entity_poly.type
_entity_poly.pdbx_seq_one_letter_code
_entity_poly.pdbx_strand_id
1 'polypeptide(L)'
;MTAGPTLDPQKMEPPALTEKEVAVRDMFVTEYVKDNDPYRACIRMGFLAAFAPDQAKIFMSDGYVLRKLAWLQAQATNPSESDKAEMLANLRWLCFNGTASSRATASKLYMEAQGYIKRNEDGDDARQAQLVDALREFAQNAAQ
;
A
#
# COMPACT_ATOMS: atom_id res chain seq x y z
N MET A 1 -56.63 8.25 21.46
CA MET A 1 -55.22 7.83 21.53
C MET A 1 -54.78 7.46 20.12
N THR A 2 -54.22 8.41 19.37
CA THR A 2 -53.77 8.21 17.99
C THR A 2 -52.36 7.65 18.01
N ALA A 3 -52.21 6.40 17.57
CA ALA A 3 -50.91 5.76 17.38
C ALA A 3 -50.11 6.54 16.33
N GLY A 4 -48.93 7.03 16.70
CA GLY A 4 -48.00 7.68 15.79
C GLY A 4 -47.49 6.68 14.72
N PRO A 5 -47.07 7.17 13.54
CA PRO A 5 -46.55 6.29 12.51
C PRO A 5 -45.27 5.61 13.02
N THR A 6 -45.33 4.29 13.18
CA THR A 6 -44.18 3.43 13.39
C THR A 6 -43.28 3.50 12.16
N LEU A 7 -42.14 4.20 12.30
CA LEU A 7 -41.06 4.20 11.33
C LEU A 7 -40.35 2.84 11.40
N ASP A 8 -40.50 2.03 10.36
CA ASP A 8 -39.84 0.72 10.24
C ASP A 8 -38.31 0.90 10.15
N PRO A 9 -37.52 0.34 11.08
CA PRO A 9 -36.06 0.52 11.14
C PRO A 9 -35.26 -0.23 10.06
N GLN A 10 -35.93 -0.96 9.16
CA GLN A 10 -35.30 -1.81 8.14
C GLN A 10 -35.39 -1.27 6.70
N LYS A 11 -35.84 -0.03 6.51
CA LYS A 11 -35.90 0.63 5.18
C LYS A 11 -34.91 1.79 5.01
N MET A 12 -33.83 1.81 5.79
CA MET A 12 -32.71 2.73 5.58
C MET A 12 -31.66 2.09 4.66
N GLU A 13 -32.07 1.68 3.45
CA GLU A 13 -31.07 1.64 2.38
C GLU A 13 -30.70 3.11 2.10
N PRO A 14 -29.41 3.48 2.17
CA PRO A 14 -29.03 4.83 1.80
C PRO A 14 -29.56 5.09 0.39
N PRO A 15 -30.17 6.26 0.12
CA PRO A 15 -30.69 6.57 -1.21
C PRO A 15 -29.61 6.25 -2.24
N ALA A 16 -29.98 5.55 -3.31
CA ALA A 16 -29.07 5.24 -4.39
C ALA A 16 -28.38 6.54 -4.81
N LEU A 17 -27.07 6.63 -4.59
CA LEU A 17 -26.33 7.87 -4.80
C LEU A 17 -26.55 8.35 -6.23
N THR A 18 -26.87 9.62 -6.40
CA THR A 18 -26.97 10.20 -7.74
C THR A 18 -25.60 10.22 -8.40
N GLU A 19 -25.55 10.18 -9.73
CA GLU A 19 -24.28 10.18 -10.47
C GLU A 19 -23.37 11.36 -10.09
N LYS A 20 -23.97 12.52 -9.79
CA LYS A 20 -23.24 13.72 -9.35
C LYS A 20 -22.62 13.54 -7.96
N GLU A 21 -23.34 12.92 -7.05
CA GLU A 21 -22.86 12.64 -5.69
C GLU A 21 -21.75 11.59 -5.66
N VAL A 22 -21.80 10.61 -6.56
CA VAL A 22 -20.71 9.65 -6.77
C VAL A 22 -19.49 10.37 -7.33
N ALA A 23 -19.65 11.22 -8.34
CA ALA A 23 -18.54 11.94 -8.94
C ALA A 23 -17.76 12.81 -7.93
N VAL A 24 -18.46 13.47 -7.00
CA VAL A 24 -17.83 14.26 -5.93
C VAL A 24 -17.02 13.37 -4.98
N ARG A 25 -17.57 12.22 -4.57
CA ARG A 25 -16.88 11.26 -3.70
C ARG A 25 -15.66 10.64 -4.38
N ASP A 26 -15.79 10.35 -5.67
CA ASP A 26 -14.70 9.83 -6.49
C ASP A 26 -13.56 10.83 -6.61
N MET A 27 -13.89 12.10 -6.86
CA MET A 27 -12.90 13.17 -6.89
C MET A 27 -12.19 13.31 -5.54
N PHE A 28 -12.92 13.23 -4.42
CA PHE A 28 -12.30 13.24 -3.09
C PHE A 28 -11.31 12.09 -2.91
N VAL A 29 -11.69 10.86 -3.28
CA VAL A 29 -10.83 9.68 -3.19
C VAL A 29 -9.57 9.85 -4.04
N THR A 30 -9.71 10.31 -5.29
CA THR A 30 -8.57 10.56 -6.19
C THR A 30 -7.60 11.59 -5.62
N GLU A 31 -8.12 12.66 -5.03
CA GLU A 31 -7.27 13.68 -4.41
C GLU A 31 -6.64 13.22 -3.10
N TYR A 32 -7.37 12.45 -2.28
CA TYR A 32 -6.90 11.93 -1.00
C TYR A 32 -5.72 10.96 -1.16
N VAL A 33 -5.76 10.07 -2.15
CA VAL A 33 -4.72 9.02 -2.32
C VAL A 33 -3.34 9.62 -2.67
N LYS A 34 -3.28 10.88 -3.11
CA LYS A 34 -2.01 11.55 -3.46
C LYS A 34 -1.10 11.81 -2.24
N ASP A 35 -1.69 12.22 -1.12
CA ASP A 35 -0.94 12.64 0.08
C ASP A 35 -1.53 12.13 1.40
N ASN A 36 -2.61 11.35 1.35
CA ASN A 36 -3.36 10.85 2.51
C ASN A 36 -3.80 11.95 3.48
N ASP A 37 -4.02 13.16 2.98
CA ASP A 37 -4.46 14.32 3.77
C ASP A 37 -5.88 14.74 3.35
N PRO A 38 -6.90 14.52 4.20
CA PRO A 38 -8.29 14.79 3.85
C PRO A 38 -8.59 16.30 3.78
N TYR A 39 -7.85 17.14 4.51
CA TYR A 39 -7.99 18.59 4.41
C TYR A 39 -7.45 19.08 3.06
N ARG A 40 -6.25 18.63 2.67
CA ARG A 40 -5.66 19.01 1.38
C ARG A 40 -6.47 18.49 0.20
N ALA A 41 -7.05 17.29 0.31
CA ALA A 41 -7.97 16.77 -0.69
C ALA A 41 -9.16 17.70 -0.90
N CYS A 42 -9.81 18.16 0.17
CA CYS A 42 -10.91 19.12 0.09
C CYS A 42 -10.48 20.46 -0.53
N ILE A 43 -9.30 20.97 -0.20
CA ILE A 43 -8.77 22.20 -0.82
C ILE A 43 -8.59 22.03 -2.34
N ARG A 44 -8.04 20.89 -2.80
CA ARG A 44 -7.85 20.60 -4.23
C ARG A 44 -9.15 20.41 -4.99
N MET A 45 -10.19 19.90 -4.33
CA MET A 45 -11.55 19.86 -4.88
C MET A 45 -12.20 21.25 -5.01
N GLY A 46 -11.61 22.28 -4.42
CA GLY A 46 -12.12 23.66 -4.47
C GLY A 46 -12.96 24.08 -3.27
N PHE A 47 -12.97 23.32 -2.16
CA PHE A 47 -13.61 23.79 -0.93
C PHE A 47 -12.81 24.96 -0.33
N LEU A 48 -13.53 25.93 0.24
CA LEU A 48 -12.93 27.01 1.01
C LEU A 48 -12.27 26.45 2.27
N ALA A 49 -11.12 27.01 2.66
CA ALA A 49 -10.36 26.55 3.82
C ALA A 49 -11.16 26.50 5.13
N ALA A 50 -12.13 27.41 5.29
CA ALA A 50 -13.02 27.43 6.45
C ALA A 50 -13.94 26.19 6.53
N PHE A 51 -14.36 25.62 5.39
CA PHE A 51 -15.28 24.49 5.33
C PHE A 51 -14.59 23.16 5.08
N ALA A 52 -13.36 23.18 4.55
CA ALA A 52 -12.54 22.00 4.29
C ALA A 52 -12.43 21.03 5.49
N PRO A 53 -12.20 21.47 6.75
CA PRO A 53 -12.07 20.52 7.87
C PRO A 53 -13.38 19.79 8.19
N ASP A 54 -14.53 20.44 8.02
CA ASP A 54 -15.82 19.81 8.29
C ASP A 54 -16.23 18.87 7.15
N GLN A 55 -15.98 19.27 5.90
CA GLN A 55 -16.21 18.41 4.75
C GLN A 55 -15.29 17.18 4.74
N ALA A 56 -14.03 17.35 5.13
CA ALA A 56 -13.08 16.26 5.30
C ALA A 56 -13.61 15.20 6.29
N LYS A 57 -14.18 15.62 7.43
CA LYS A 57 -14.80 14.70 8.40
C LYS A 57 -15.99 13.95 7.77
N ILE A 58 -16.83 14.65 7.02
CA ILE A 58 -18.00 14.06 6.36
C ILE A 58 -17.54 12.98 5.37
N PHE A 59 -16.61 13.29 4.48
CA PHE A 59 -16.10 12.30 3.50
C PHE A 59 -15.39 11.13 4.16
N MET A 60 -14.63 11.36 5.23
CA MET A 60 -13.96 10.27 5.97
C MET A 60 -14.92 9.40 6.80
N SER A 61 -16.13 9.89 7.07
CA SER A 61 -17.21 9.11 7.67
C SER A 61 -18.13 8.43 6.65
N ASP A 62 -17.96 8.73 5.36
CA ASP A 62 -18.83 8.24 4.30
C ASP A 62 -18.48 6.79 3.93
N GLY A 63 -19.48 5.91 4.04
CA GLY A 63 -19.30 4.47 3.80
C GLY A 63 -18.97 4.09 2.35
N TYR A 64 -19.26 4.94 1.35
CA TYR A 64 -18.83 4.72 -0.03
C TYR A 64 -17.35 5.06 -0.18
N VAL A 65 -16.92 6.22 0.35
CA VAL A 65 -15.52 6.68 0.31
C VAL A 65 -14.62 5.66 1.00
N LEU A 66 -14.99 5.21 2.20
CA LEU A 66 -14.23 4.20 2.95
C LEU A 66 -14.09 2.88 2.19
N ARG A 67 -15.18 2.39 1.55
CA ARG A 67 -15.13 1.18 0.73
C ARG A 67 -14.21 1.33 -0.48
N LYS A 68 -14.24 2.49 -1.14
CA LYS A 68 -13.39 2.75 -2.32
C LYS A 68 -11.92 2.89 -1.94
N LEU A 69 -11.61 3.54 -0.83
CA LEU A 69 -10.24 3.61 -0.30
C LEU A 69 -9.71 2.22 0.07
N ALA A 70 -10.51 1.38 0.73
CA ALA A 70 -10.12 0.00 1.04
C ALA A 70 -9.84 -0.83 -0.22
N TRP A 71 -10.68 -0.68 -1.26
CA TRP A 71 -10.47 -1.33 -2.56
C TRP A 71 -9.20 -0.87 -3.27
N LEU A 72 -8.88 0.43 -3.20
CA LEU A 72 -7.63 0.98 -3.76
C LEU A 72 -6.40 0.50 -2.99
N GLN A 73 -6.46 0.44 -1.65
CA GLN A 73 -5.37 -0.10 -0.83
C GLN A 73 -5.12 -1.58 -1.13
N ALA A 74 -6.18 -2.37 -1.30
CA ALA A 74 -6.06 -3.78 -1.69
C ALA A 74 -5.41 -3.94 -3.09
N GLN A 75 -5.65 -3.02 -4.02
CA GLN A 75 -4.98 -3.01 -5.33
C GLN A 75 -3.54 -2.54 -5.26
N ALA A 76 -3.24 -1.48 -4.52
CA ALA A 76 -1.87 -0.98 -4.36
C ALA A 76 -0.94 -2.01 -3.71
N THR A 77 -1.48 -2.91 -2.90
CA THR A 77 -0.74 -4.02 -2.28
C THR A 77 -0.29 -5.07 -3.31
N ASN A 78 -0.88 -5.08 -4.50
CA ASN A 78 -0.41 -5.88 -5.62
C ASN A 78 0.51 -5.02 -6.47
N PRO A 79 1.85 -5.06 -6.29
CA PRO A 79 2.75 -4.36 -7.18
C PRO A 79 2.43 -4.79 -8.61
N SER A 80 2.31 -3.80 -9.50
CA SER A 80 2.01 -4.08 -10.90
C SER A 80 3.08 -5.01 -11.46
N GLU A 81 2.76 -5.79 -12.49
CA GLU A 81 3.79 -6.62 -13.14
C GLU A 81 4.99 -5.78 -13.62
N SER A 82 4.74 -4.53 -14.00
CA SER A 82 5.78 -3.54 -14.34
C SER A 82 6.71 -3.25 -13.16
N ASP A 83 6.15 -2.97 -11.97
CA ASP A 83 6.95 -2.68 -10.77
C ASP A 83 7.78 -3.89 -10.36
N LYS A 84 7.20 -5.10 -10.43
CA LYS A 84 7.92 -6.35 -10.16
C LYS A 84 9.10 -6.54 -11.11
N ALA A 85 8.90 -6.26 -12.40
CA ALA A 85 9.96 -6.37 -13.41
C ALA A 85 11.10 -5.38 -13.14
N GLU A 86 10.77 -4.14 -12.78
CA GLU A 86 11.77 -3.12 -12.44
C GLU A 86 12.54 -3.48 -11.15
N MET A 87 11.83 -3.95 -10.12
CA MET A 87 12.45 -4.41 -8.88
C MET A 87 13.41 -5.58 -9.12
N LEU A 88 13.05 -6.55 -9.97
CA LEU A 88 13.93 -7.64 -10.36
C LEU A 88 15.15 -7.17 -11.16
N ALA A 89 14.98 -6.19 -12.06
CA ALA A 89 16.08 -5.60 -12.81
C ALA A 89 17.07 -4.88 -11.87
N ASN A 90 16.56 -4.14 -10.88
CA ASN A 90 17.37 -3.47 -9.87
C ASN A 90 18.12 -4.46 -8.99
N LEU A 91 17.45 -5.54 -8.53
CA LEU A 91 18.12 -6.62 -7.80
C LEU A 91 19.25 -7.24 -8.62
N ARG A 92 18.99 -7.54 -9.90
CA ARG A 92 20.03 -8.07 -10.81
C ARG A 92 21.20 -7.11 -10.95
N TRP A 93 20.95 -5.81 -11.12
CA TRP A 93 22.01 -4.81 -11.21
C TRP A 93 22.85 -4.75 -9.93
N LEU A 94 22.20 -4.79 -8.76
CA LEU A 94 22.85 -4.79 -7.45
C LEU A 94 23.69 -6.05 -7.21
N CYS A 95 23.30 -7.22 -7.72
CA CYS A 95 24.10 -8.45 -7.64
C CYS A 95 25.48 -8.29 -8.29
N PHE A 96 25.61 -7.48 -9.34
CA PHE A 96 26.87 -7.29 -10.05
C PHE A 96 27.62 -6.03 -9.62
N ASN A 97 26.92 -4.93 -9.35
CA ASN A 97 27.52 -3.61 -9.14
C ASN A 97 27.49 -3.12 -7.68
N GLY A 98 26.79 -3.82 -6.79
CA GLY A 98 26.66 -3.44 -5.38
C GLY A 98 27.92 -3.72 -4.55
N THR A 99 27.94 -3.18 -3.33
CA THR A 99 28.93 -3.55 -2.30
C THR A 99 28.81 -5.05 -1.96
N ALA A 100 29.83 -5.67 -1.35
CA ALA A 100 29.79 -7.09 -1.00
C ALA A 100 28.55 -7.46 -0.16
N SER A 101 28.18 -6.63 0.82
CA SER A 101 26.98 -6.83 1.65
C SER A 101 25.68 -6.71 0.84
N SER A 102 25.60 -5.73 -0.07
CA SER A 102 24.44 -5.55 -0.94
C SER A 102 24.31 -6.68 -1.96
N ARG A 103 25.43 -7.20 -2.49
CA ARG A 103 25.46 -8.32 -3.43
C ARG A 103 24.94 -9.61 -2.82
N ALA A 104 25.39 -9.96 -1.61
CA ALA A 104 24.92 -11.15 -0.91
C ALA A 104 23.40 -11.11 -0.66
N THR A 105 22.91 -9.97 -0.18
CA THR A 105 21.48 -9.76 0.12
C THR A 105 20.64 -9.76 -1.16
N ALA A 106 21.06 -9.01 -2.19
CA ALA A 106 20.36 -8.94 -3.47
C ALA A 106 20.33 -10.31 -4.17
N SER A 107 21.41 -11.09 -4.08
CA SER A 107 21.48 -12.43 -4.67
C SER A 107 20.51 -13.39 -3.99
N LYS A 108 20.43 -13.39 -2.65
CA LYS A 108 19.43 -14.18 -1.90
C LYS A 108 18.01 -13.83 -2.36
N LEU A 109 17.66 -12.54 -2.34
CA LEU A 109 16.32 -12.08 -2.71
C LEU A 109 15.98 -12.36 -4.19
N TYR A 110 16.93 -12.17 -5.11
CA TYR A 110 16.73 -12.47 -6.53
C TYR A 110 16.54 -13.96 -6.78
N MET A 111 17.29 -14.82 -6.10
CA MET A 111 17.16 -16.27 -6.21
C MET A 111 15.86 -16.81 -5.60
N GLU A 112 15.42 -16.24 -4.48
CA GLU A 112 14.10 -16.52 -3.88
C GLU A 112 12.97 -16.10 -4.82
N ALA A 113 13.05 -14.90 -5.41
CA ALA A 113 12.04 -14.40 -6.35
C ALA A 113 11.93 -15.24 -7.64
N GLN A 114 13.03 -15.86 -8.08
CA GLN A 114 13.07 -16.77 -9.22
C GLN A 114 12.72 -18.23 -8.85
N GLY A 115 12.48 -18.51 -7.55
CA GLY A 115 12.12 -19.85 -7.07
C GLY A 115 13.28 -20.84 -6.94
N TYR A 116 14.54 -20.39 -7.03
CA TYR A 116 15.72 -21.24 -6.84
C TYR A 116 15.95 -21.60 -5.36
N ILE A 117 15.43 -20.79 -4.43
CA ILE A 117 15.54 -20.99 -2.99
C ILE A 117 14.13 -20.95 -2.39
N LYS A 118 13.77 -21.97 -1.61
CA LYS A 118 12.53 -21.94 -0.82
C LYS A 118 12.72 -21.02 0.37
N ARG A 119 11.81 -20.08 0.57
CA ARG A 119 11.72 -19.27 1.79
C ARG A 119 11.46 -20.24 2.95
N ASN A 120 12.46 -20.45 3.81
CA ASN A 120 12.32 -21.33 4.96
C ASN A 120 11.80 -20.48 6.12
N GLU A 121 10.51 -20.57 6.41
CA GLU A 121 9.86 -19.72 7.42
C GLU A 121 10.29 -20.04 8.88
N ASP A 122 11.00 -21.15 9.12
CA ASP A 122 11.30 -21.66 10.48
C ASP A 122 12.79 -21.69 10.89
N GLY A 123 13.70 -20.95 10.25
CA GLY A 123 15.11 -21.01 10.66
C GLY A 123 16.06 -19.98 10.07
N ASP A 124 15.55 -18.87 9.58
CA ASP A 124 16.32 -17.91 8.77
C ASP A 124 17.44 -17.21 9.56
N ASP A 125 17.26 -16.93 10.85
CA ASP A 125 18.25 -16.15 11.63
C ASP A 125 19.59 -16.88 11.82
N ALA A 126 19.57 -18.20 12.08
CA ALA A 126 20.79 -18.97 12.33
C ALA A 126 21.57 -19.27 11.05
N ARG A 127 20.87 -19.56 9.94
CA ARG A 127 21.52 -19.79 8.64
C ARG A 127 22.01 -18.49 8.00
N GLN A 128 21.27 -17.40 8.15
CA GLN A 128 21.69 -16.09 7.66
C GLN A 128 22.93 -15.59 8.40
N ALA A 129 23.04 -15.81 9.71
CA ALA A 129 24.26 -15.54 10.47
C ALA A 129 25.46 -16.36 9.97
N GLN A 130 25.28 -17.67 9.75
CA GLN A 130 26.34 -18.54 9.23
C GLN A 130 26.79 -18.14 7.81
N LEU A 131 25.86 -17.72 6.95
CA LEU A 131 26.19 -17.28 5.60
C LEU A 131 26.97 -15.96 5.62
N VAL A 132 26.59 -15.03 6.50
CA VAL A 132 27.29 -13.75 6.69
C VAL A 132 28.70 -13.99 7.24
N ASP A 133 28.88 -14.90 8.19
CA ASP A 133 30.19 -15.23 8.74
C ASP A 133 31.09 -15.93 7.71
N ALA A 134 30.55 -16.88 6.94
CA ALA A 134 31.30 -17.54 5.87
C ALA A 134 31.74 -16.57 4.76
N LEU A 135 30.89 -15.59 4.42
CA LEU A 135 31.23 -14.54 3.45
C LEU A 135 32.27 -13.55 4.00
N ARG A 136 32.25 -13.30 5.31
CA ARG A 136 33.23 -12.45 5.99
C ARG A 136 34.61 -13.11 6.03
N GLU A 137 34.66 -14.40 6.33
CA GLU A 137 35.90 -15.20 6.34
C GLU A 137 36.50 -15.31 4.93
N PHE A 138 35.67 -15.52 3.91
CA PHE A 138 36.11 -15.49 2.52
C PHE A 138 36.69 -14.13 2.11
N ALA A 139 36.05 -13.03 2.51
CA ALA A 139 36.56 -11.69 2.20
C ALA A 139 37.89 -11.38 2.90
N GLN A 140 38.12 -11.92 4.10
CA GLN A 140 39.39 -11.78 4.82
C GLN A 140 40.51 -12.59 4.17
N ASN A 141 40.19 -13.81 3.70
CA ASN A 141 41.16 -14.67 3.02
C ASN A 141 41.49 -14.23 1.59
N ALA A 142 40.62 -13.44 0.95
CA ALA A 142 40.87 -12.87 -0.38
C ALA A 142 41.69 -11.57 -0.36
N ALA A 143 42.00 -11.03 0.84
CA ALA A 143 42.77 -9.79 1.05
C ALA A 143 44.21 -10.03 1.55
N GLN A 144 44.63 -11.30 1.66
CA GLN A 144 46.02 -11.73 1.83
C GLN A 144 46.63 -12.11 0.47
#